data_AF-A0A945Z1M1-F1
#
_entry.id   AF-A0A945Z1M1-F1
#
_cell.length_a   1.000
_cell.length_b   1.000
_cell.length_c   1.000
_cell.angle_alpha   90.00
_cell.angle_beta   90.00
_cell.angle_gamma   90.00
#
_symmetry.space_group_name_H-M   'P 1'
#
loop_
_entity.id
_entity.type
_entity.pdbx_description
1 polymer ?
#
loop_
_entity_poly.entity_id
_entity_poly.type
_entity_poly.pdbx_seq_one_letter_code
_entity_poly.pdbx_strand_id
1 'polypeptide(L)'
;MARMTNKKRAETNKQLWDKANSSHRQRWQVLSQKGYDFYLNEQLTKEETDSLNEAGMPTFTINRVTPIIEIMKYFVTANNPRWKAVGATGDDVDVAQVHSEIADYCWYYSNGKS
;
A
#
# COMPACT_ATOMS: atom_id res chain seq x y z
N MET A 1 -35.09 20.62 -26.82
CA MET A 1 -34.46 20.99 -25.53
C MET A 1 -33.78 19.76 -24.93
N ALA A 2 -32.50 19.85 -24.56
CA ALA A 2 -31.76 18.72 -23.98
C ALA A 2 -32.34 18.32 -22.61
N ARG A 3 -32.54 17.02 -22.36
CA ARG A 3 -33.07 16.47 -21.10
C ARG A 3 -32.15 16.85 -19.92
N MET A 4 -32.63 17.71 -19.03
CA MET A 4 -31.89 18.24 -17.87
C MET A 4 -31.88 17.28 -16.66
N THR A 5 -32.61 16.17 -16.72
CA THR A 5 -33.00 15.34 -15.57
C THR A 5 -31.84 14.64 -14.85
N ASN A 6 -30.69 14.45 -15.50
CA ASN A 6 -29.54 13.73 -14.94
C ASN A 6 -28.29 14.61 -14.72
N LYS A 7 -28.38 15.94 -14.89
CA LYS A 7 -27.22 16.83 -14.81
C LYS A 7 -26.49 16.76 -13.46
N LYS A 8 -27.23 16.71 -12.35
CA LYS A 8 -26.65 16.64 -11.01
C LYS A 8 -25.85 15.36 -10.76
N ARG A 9 -26.35 14.21 -11.25
CA ARG A 9 -25.62 12.92 -11.16
C ARG A 9 -24.36 12.92 -12.04
N ALA A 10 -24.48 13.46 -13.25
CA ALA A 10 -23.32 13.58 -14.15
C ALA A 10 -22.23 14.48 -13.55
N GLU A 11 -22.62 15.58 -12.91
CA GLU A 11 -21.72 16.47 -12.19
C GLU A 11 -21.05 15.78 -11.00
N THR A 12 -21.81 15.07 -10.15
CA THR A 12 -21.24 14.29 -9.04
C THR A 12 -20.26 13.23 -9.53
N ASN A 13 -20.59 12.51 -10.59
CA ASN A 13 -19.69 11.52 -11.19
C ASN A 13 -18.41 12.16 -11.71
N LYS A 14 -18.51 13.33 -12.36
CA LYS A 14 -17.36 14.08 -12.83
C LYS A 14 -16.48 14.56 -11.68
N GLN A 15 -17.07 15.07 -10.60
CA GLN A 15 -16.34 15.47 -9.40
C GLN A 15 -15.63 14.29 -8.72
N LEU A 16 -16.28 13.12 -8.64
CA LEU A 16 -15.66 11.91 -8.10
C LEU A 16 -14.51 11.44 -8.99
N TRP A 17 -14.69 11.47 -10.31
CA TRP A 17 -13.64 11.15 -11.27
C TRP A 17 -12.44 12.08 -11.12
N ASP A 18 -12.66 13.39 -11.04
CA ASP A 18 -11.57 14.37 -10.93
C ASP A 18 -10.83 14.24 -9.58
N LYS A 19 -11.54 13.92 -8.49
CA LYS A 19 -10.92 13.61 -7.19
C LYS A 19 -10.09 12.32 -7.22
N ALA A 20 -10.58 11.29 -7.90
CA ALA A 20 -9.88 10.02 -8.03
C ALA A 20 -8.68 10.12 -8.99
N ASN A 21 -8.82 10.84 -10.10
CA ASN A 21 -7.83 10.98 -11.16
C ASN A 21 -6.81 12.10 -10.86
N SER A 22 -6.23 12.05 -9.66
CA SER A 22 -5.20 12.98 -9.23
C SER A 22 -3.80 12.52 -9.64
N SER A 23 -2.83 13.43 -9.59
CA SER A 23 -1.41 13.11 -9.77
C SER A 23 -0.90 12.07 -8.77
N HIS A 24 -1.42 12.09 -7.53
CA HIS A 24 -1.11 11.09 -6.51
C HIS A 24 -1.60 9.70 -6.89
N ARG A 25 -2.79 9.59 -7.48
CA ARG A 25 -3.32 8.31 -7.97
C ARG A 25 -2.46 7.74 -9.10
N GLN A 26 -2.05 8.59 -10.04
CA GLN A 26 -1.18 8.18 -11.14
C GLN A 26 0.18 7.68 -10.63
N ARG A 27 0.78 8.39 -9.68
CA ARG A 27 2.04 7.95 -9.03
C ARG A 27 1.86 6.62 -8.31
N TRP A 28 0.79 6.48 -7.52
CA TRP A 28 0.47 5.21 -6.85
C TRP A 28 0.31 4.07 -7.85
N GLN A 29 -0.36 4.31 -8.99
CA GLN A 29 -0.59 3.29 -10.01
C GLN A 29 0.73 2.80 -10.59
N VAL A 30 1.62 3.72 -10.98
CA VAL A 30 2.93 3.37 -11.54
C VAL A 30 3.77 2.59 -10.53
N LEU A 31 3.81 3.03 -9.27
CA LEU A 31 4.58 2.36 -8.23
C LEU A 31 3.99 0.98 -7.88
N SER A 32 2.66 0.89 -7.80
CA SER A 32 1.96 -0.36 -7.51
C SER A 32 2.15 -1.38 -8.63
N GLN A 33 2.09 -0.95 -9.89
CA GLN A 33 2.35 -1.82 -11.03
C GLN A 33 3.79 -2.33 -10.99
N LYS A 34 4.77 -1.44 -10.82
CA LYS A 34 6.18 -1.83 -10.70
C LYS A 34 6.44 -2.83 -9.56
N GLY A 35 5.76 -2.66 -8.42
CA GLY A 35 5.85 -3.61 -7.30
C GLY A 35 5.28 -4.99 -7.64
N TYR A 36 4.20 -5.02 -8.42
CA TYR A 36 3.60 -6.27 -8.90
C TYR A 36 4.47 -6.98 -9.95
N ASP A 37 5.02 -6.22 -10.90
CA ASP A 37 5.95 -6.73 -11.92
C ASP A 37 7.19 -7.35 -11.27
N PHE A 38 7.73 -6.67 -10.23
CA PHE A 38 8.86 -7.19 -9.46
C PHE A 38 8.54 -8.54 -8.79
N TYR A 39 7.33 -8.69 -8.25
CA TYR A 39 6.87 -9.94 -7.65
C TYR A 39 6.74 -11.07 -8.68
N LEU A 40 6.32 -10.75 -9.91
CA LEU A 40 6.25 -11.68 -11.04
C LEU A 40 7.61 -11.97 -11.71
N ASN A 41 8.69 -11.37 -11.20
CA ASN A 41 10.04 -11.44 -11.75
C ASN A 41 10.22 -10.72 -13.11
N GLU A 42 9.29 -9.83 -13.47
CA GLU A 42 9.39 -8.95 -14.63
C GLU A 42 10.18 -7.69 -14.25
N GLN A 43 11.52 -7.81 -14.24
CA GLN A 43 12.41 -6.76 -13.74
C GLN A 43 13.21 -6.07 -14.84
N LEU A 44 13.39 -6.74 -15.98
CA LEU A 44 14.10 -6.20 -17.13
C LEU A 44 13.15 -5.39 -18.00
N THR A 45 13.64 -4.27 -18.52
CA THR A 45 12.89 -3.56 -19.56
C THR A 45 12.93 -4.35 -20.86
N LYS A 46 12.05 -3.98 -21.80
CA LYS A 46 12.02 -4.60 -23.12
C LYS A 46 13.35 -4.41 -23.85
N GLU A 47 13.92 -3.22 -23.77
CA GLU A 47 15.20 -2.88 -24.41
C GLU A 47 16.36 -3.71 -23.84
N GLU A 48 16.38 -3.94 -22.53
CA GLU A 48 17.36 -4.81 -21.89
C GLU A 48 17.20 -6.26 -22.33
N THR A 49 15.96 -6.73 -22.43
CA THR A 49 15.63 -8.09 -22.89
C THR A 49 16.07 -8.31 -24.33
N ASP A 50 15.78 -7.35 -25.22
CA ASP A 50 16.17 -7.38 -26.63
C ASP A 50 17.70 -7.37 -26.77
N SER A 51 18.39 -6.51 -26.02
CA SER A 51 19.86 -6.43 -26.01
C SER A 51 20.52 -7.73 -25.54
N LEU A 52 19.97 -8.38 -24.51
CA LEU A 52 20.46 -9.67 -24.01
C LEU A 52 20.25 -10.78 -25.03
N ASN A 53 19.08 -10.82 -25.68
CA ASN A 53 18.79 -11.79 -26.73
C ASN A 53 19.73 -11.63 -27.94
N GLU A 54 20.00 -10.39 -28.37
CA GLU A 54 20.96 -10.09 -29.44
C GLU A 54 22.39 -10.55 -29.08
N ALA A 55 22.78 -10.40 -27.81
CA ALA A 55 24.06 -10.88 -27.30
C ALA A 55 24.12 -12.40 -27.06
N GLY A 56 23.01 -13.13 -27.28
CA GLY A 56 22.90 -14.56 -26.97
C GLY A 56 22.92 -14.88 -25.47
N MET A 57 22.62 -13.90 -24.62
CA MET A 57 22.53 -14.05 -23.16
C MET A 57 21.10 -14.44 -22.74
N PRO A 58 20.95 -15.23 -21.66
CA PRO A 58 19.64 -15.55 -21.12
C PRO A 58 18.96 -14.32 -20.51
N THR A 59 17.63 -14.29 -20.59
CA THR A 59 16.78 -13.20 -20.10
C THR A 59 16.00 -13.54 -18.83
N PHE A 60 16.21 -14.73 -18.26
CA PHE A 60 15.55 -15.10 -17.01
C PHE A 60 16.13 -14.33 -15.82
N THR A 61 15.27 -13.92 -14.90
CA THR A 61 15.61 -13.18 -13.70
C THR A 61 15.61 -14.11 -12.48
N ILE A 62 16.63 -14.00 -11.63
CA ILE A 62 16.67 -14.71 -10.33
C ILE A 62 16.43 -13.71 -9.22
N ASN A 63 15.24 -13.72 -8.64
CA ASN A 63 14.87 -12.81 -7.57
C ASN A 63 15.32 -13.32 -6.19
N ARG A 64 16.45 -12.79 -5.72
CA ARG A 64 16.99 -13.09 -4.37
C ARG A 64 16.45 -12.15 -3.29
N VAL A 65 15.78 -11.07 -3.67
CA VAL A 65 15.33 -10.02 -2.75
C VAL A 65 13.97 -10.34 -2.16
N THR A 66 13.02 -10.82 -2.97
CA THR A 66 11.67 -11.19 -2.51
C THR A 66 11.69 -12.15 -1.32
N PRO A 67 12.47 -13.26 -1.31
CA PRO A 67 12.53 -14.15 -0.15
C PRO A 67 12.96 -13.45 1.14
N ILE A 68 13.94 -12.54 1.06
CA ILE A 68 14.44 -11.79 2.22
C ILE A 68 13.36 -10.83 2.74
N ILE A 69 12.65 -10.15 1.83
CA ILE A 69 11.54 -9.26 2.19
C ILE A 69 10.41 -10.06 2.85
N GLU A 70 10.06 -11.23 2.35
CA GLU A 70 9.03 -12.08 2.96
C GLU A 70 9.42 -12.56 4.36
N ILE A 71 10.70 -12.89 4.58
CA ILE A 71 11.22 -13.21 5.92
C ILE A 71 11.11 -11.99 6.85
N MET A 72 11.49 -10.79 6.38
CA MET A 72 11.36 -9.57 7.18
C MET A 72 9.91 -9.23 7.50
N LYS A 73 9.00 -9.36 6.52
CA LYS A 73 7.55 -9.20 6.73
C LYS A 73 7.07 -10.14 7.82
N TYR A 74 7.44 -11.42 7.75
CA TYR A 74 7.11 -12.40 8.77
C TYR A 74 7.58 -11.96 10.16
N PHE A 75 8.82 -11.50 10.32
CA PHE A 75 9.30 -11.03 11.63
C PHE A 75 8.53 -9.82 12.17
N VAL A 76 8.07 -8.93 11.29
CA VAL A 76 7.28 -7.75 11.67
C VAL A 76 5.84 -8.12 12.00
N THR A 77 5.22 -9.06 11.26
CA THR A 77 3.81 -9.42 11.41
C THR A 77 3.56 -10.60 12.36
N ALA A 78 4.59 -11.37 12.71
CA ALA A 78 4.45 -12.51 13.63
C ALA A 78 4.01 -12.09 15.04
N ASN A 79 4.32 -10.85 15.44
CA ASN A 79 3.97 -10.32 16.75
C ASN A 79 2.86 -9.29 16.63
N ASN A 80 1.97 -9.29 17.65
CA ASN A 80 1.02 -8.21 17.79
C ASN A 80 1.79 -6.90 18.05
N PRO A 81 1.41 -5.82 17.36
CA PRO A 81 1.93 -4.52 17.71
C PRO A 81 1.47 -4.12 19.12
N ARG A 82 2.28 -3.29 19.79
CA ARG A 82 1.93 -2.73 21.10
C ARG A 82 1.80 -1.22 21.01
N TRP A 83 0.68 -0.72 21.52
CA TRP A 83 0.40 0.70 21.55
C TRP A 83 0.71 1.26 22.93
N LYS A 84 1.45 2.37 22.95
CA LYS A 84 1.80 3.07 24.18
C LYS A 84 1.58 4.55 23.96
N ALA A 85 0.46 5.06 24.44
CA ALA A 85 0.27 6.48 24.61
C ALA A 85 1.06 6.94 25.85
N VAL A 86 1.66 8.11 25.74
CA VAL A 86 2.46 8.73 26.79
C VAL A 86 1.86 10.11 27.01
N GLY A 87 1.59 10.45 28.27
CA GLY A 87 1.11 11.78 28.63
C GLY A 87 2.09 12.85 28.17
N ALA A 88 1.58 13.96 27.67
CA ALA A 88 2.41 15.12 27.36
C ALA A 88 3.00 15.72 28.64
N THR A 89 2.30 15.57 29.76
CA THR A 89 2.65 16.10 31.09
C THR A 89 2.44 15.00 32.15
N GLY A 90 2.65 15.30 33.44
CA GLY A 90 2.45 14.32 34.52
C GLY A 90 0.99 14.12 34.94
N ASP A 91 0.11 15.05 34.60
CA ASP A 91 -1.31 15.06 34.96
C ASP A 91 -2.21 14.29 33.99
N ASP A 92 -1.75 14.02 32.75
CA ASP A 92 -2.49 13.26 31.74
C ASP A 92 -2.05 11.80 31.58
N VAL A 93 -1.21 11.30 32.50
CA VAL A 93 -0.71 9.91 32.49
C VAL A 93 -1.85 8.89 32.54
N ASP A 94 -2.86 9.13 33.38
CA ASP A 94 -4.02 8.24 33.52
C ASP A 94 -4.86 8.22 32.23
N VAL A 95 -5.01 9.38 31.57
CA VAL A 95 -5.73 9.49 30.30
C VAL A 95 -4.98 8.77 29.18
N ALA A 96 -3.65 8.91 29.13
CA ALA A 96 -2.81 8.19 28.18
C ALA A 96 -2.89 6.66 28.37
N GLN A 97 -3.02 6.17 29.60
CA GLN A 97 -3.24 4.76 29.84
C GLN A 97 -4.56 4.28 29.19
N VAL A 98 -5.66 5.00 29.39
CA VAL A 98 -6.97 4.66 28.77
C VAL A 98 -6.87 4.60 27.25
N HIS A 99 -6.16 5.54 26.61
CA HIS A 99 -5.96 5.52 25.16
C HIS A 99 -5.19 4.28 24.68
N SER A 100 -4.20 3.83 25.45
CA SER A 100 -3.45 2.61 25.14
C SER A 100 -4.35 1.37 25.21
N GLU A 101 -5.17 1.28 26.27
CA GLU A 101 -6.12 0.17 26.45
C GLU A 101 -7.21 0.13 25.36
N ILE A 102 -7.71 1.29 24.94
CA ILE A 102 -8.67 1.38 23.83
C ILE A 102 -8.04 0.87 22.52
N ALA A 103 -6.79 1.26 22.25
CA ALA A 103 -6.11 0.84 21.04
C ALA A 103 -5.86 -0.67 21.01
N ASP A 104 -5.49 -1.26 22.16
CA ASP A 104 -5.34 -2.70 22.33
C ASP A 104 -6.69 -3.44 22.16
N TYR A 105 -7.77 -2.89 22.72
CA TYR A 105 -9.12 -3.43 22.54
C TYR A 105 -9.56 -3.40 21.07
N CYS A 106 -9.34 -2.30 20.36
CA CYS A 106 -9.65 -2.18 18.94
C CYS A 106 -8.86 -3.18 18.09
N TRP A 107 -7.58 -3.40 18.40
CA TRP A 107 -6.75 -4.40 17.72
C TRP A 107 -7.29 -5.82 17.91
N TYR A 108 -7.66 -6.14 19.15
CA TYR A 108 -8.26 -7.43 19.51
C TYR A 108 -9.60 -7.64 18.79
N TYR A 109 -10.52 -6.67 18.86
CA TYR A 109 -11.84 -6.76 18.24
C TYR A 109 -11.78 -6.85 16.71
N SER A 110 -10.80 -6.19 16.10
CA SER A 110 -10.59 -6.23 14.64
C SER A 110 -9.94 -7.53 14.16
N ASN A 111 -9.65 -8.47 15.06
CA ASN A 111 -8.91 -9.69 14.77
C ASN A 111 -7.57 -9.41 14.08
N GLY A 112 -6.83 -8.39 14.54
CA GLY A 112 -5.65 -7.88 13.84
C GLY A 112 -4.50 -8.89 13.66
N LYS A 113 -4.54 -10.02 14.37
CA LYS A 113 -3.53 -11.09 14.27
C LYS A 113 -3.79 -12.10 13.13
N SER A 114 -5.02 -12.19 12.63
CA SER A 114 -5.39 -13.21 11.63
C SER A 114 -5.00 -12.83 10.20
#